data_AF-A0A2E6H4L9-F1
#
_entry.id   AF-A0A2E6H4L9-F1
#
_cell.length_a   1.000
_cell.length_b   1.000
_cell.length_c   1.000
_cell.angle_alpha   90.00
_cell.angle_beta   90.00
_cell.angle_gamma   90.00
#
_symmetry.space_group_name_H-M   'P 1'
#
loop_
_entity.id
_entity.type
_entity.pdbx_description
1 polymer ?
#
loop_
_entity_poly.entity_id
_entity_poly.type
_entity_poly.pdbx_seq_one_letter_code
_entity_poly.pdbx_strand_id
1 'polypeptide(L)'
;MIPLNDMDKSSELYVKHASKYEGREELMDESLPILNCKWNDVVQFSALDPRIIVEELKKYQTDLVINRREIYRVPISEIIGKNEAIIFDRDTTRKKGSFGILPHEVKVLSEENYNELTSVPKETIEYWKRVRDEGGKFLFFPFITHIMVKGKIDTTNFEIVEI
;
A
#
# COMPACT_ATOMS: atom_id res chain seq x y z
N MET A 1 3.17 -10.95 -9.31
CA MET A 1 2.19 -9.85 -9.09
C MET A 1 2.19 -8.89 -10.27
N ILE A 2 1.04 -8.33 -10.64
CA ILE A 2 0.89 -7.43 -11.80
C ILE A 2 0.13 -6.16 -11.42
N PRO A 3 0.45 -4.99 -12.03
CA PRO A 3 -0.34 -3.76 -11.88
C PRO A 3 -1.79 -3.93 -12.32
N LEU A 4 -2.68 -3.09 -11.81
CA LEU A 4 -4.10 -3.17 -12.13
C LEU A 4 -4.37 -2.88 -13.62
N ASN A 5 -3.65 -1.93 -14.22
CA ASN A 5 -3.80 -1.62 -15.66
C ASN A 5 -3.30 -2.72 -16.60
N ASP A 6 -2.45 -3.62 -16.10
CA ASP A 6 -1.96 -4.78 -16.86
C ASP A 6 -2.90 -5.99 -16.76
N MET A 7 -3.95 -5.93 -15.94
CA MET A 7 -4.94 -7.00 -15.81
C MET A 7 -5.99 -6.91 -16.92
N ASP A 8 -6.53 -8.06 -17.33
CA ASP A 8 -7.70 -8.12 -18.20
C ASP A 8 -8.92 -7.54 -17.47
N LYS A 9 -9.49 -6.44 -17.98
CA LYS A 9 -10.63 -5.74 -17.40
C LYS A 9 -11.90 -6.59 -17.28
N SER A 10 -12.02 -7.63 -18.11
CA SER A 10 -13.15 -8.57 -18.07
C SER A 10 -12.96 -9.69 -17.05
N SER A 11 -11.73 -9.86 -16.51
CA SER A 11 -11.42 -10.93 -15.57
C SER A 11 -12.00 -10.65 -14.17
N GLU A 12 -12.40 -11.72 -13.48
CA GLU A 12 -12.80 -11.64 -12.07
C GLU A 12 -11.70 -11.05 -11.18
N LEU A 13 -10.43 -11.29 -11.54
CA LEU A 13 -9.28 -10.75 -10.84
C LEU A 13 -9.26 -9.22 -10.88
N TYR A 14 -9.43 -8.63 -12.06
CA TYR A 14 -9.50 -7.18 -12.21
C TYR A 14 -10.67 -6.62 -11.40
N VAL A 15 -11.88 -7.18 -11.56
CA VAL A 15 -13.09 -6.71 -10.85
C VAL A 15 -12.87 -6.72 -9.34
N LYS A 16 -12.31 -7.82 -8.80
CA LYS A 16 -12.00 -7.95 -7.37
C LYS A 16 -10.97 -6.92 -6.90
N HIS A 17 -9.94 -6.63 -7.68
CA HIS A 17 -8.90 -5.67 -7.30
C HIS A 17 -9.28 -4.22 -7.54
N ALA A 18 -10.16 -3.94 -8.51
CA ALA A 18 -10.68 -2.63 -8.82
C ALA A 18 -11.74 -2.16 -7.81
N SER A 19 -12.55 -3.06 -7.24
CA SER A 19 -13.63 -2.71 -6.29
C SER A 19 -13.16 -1.93 -5.07
N LYS A 20 -11.88 -2.08 -4.65
CA LYS A 20 -11.31 -1.30 -3.55
C LYS A 20 -11.23 0.21 -3.86
N TYR A 21 -11.32 0.61 -5.14
CA TYR A 21 -11.32 2.00 -5.60
C TYR A 21 -12.72 2.58 -5.79
N GLU A 22 -13.79 1.83 -5.54
CA GLU A 22 -15.15 2.38 -5.55
C GLU A 22 -15.26 3.56 -4.55
N GLY A 23 -15.75 4.70 -5.05
CA GLY A 23 -15.78 5.98 -4.33
C GLY A 23 -14.44 6.69 -4.20
N ARG A 24 -13.40 6.21 -4.90
CA ARG A 24 -12.03 6.77 -4.98
C ARG A 24 -11.46 6.62 -6.39
N GLU A 25 -12.31 6.70 -7.40
CA GLU A 25 -11.97 6.43 -8.79
C GLU A 25 -10.90 7.41 -9.30
N GLU A 26 -10.97 8.67 -8.88
CA GLU A 26 -9.99 9.72 -9.20
C GLU A 26 -8.55 9.31 -8.83
N LEU A 27 -8.36 8.53 -7.77
CA LEU A 27 -7.03 8.05 -7.37
C LEU A 27 -6.40 7.17 -8.46
N MET A 28 -7.19 6.49 -9.28
CA MET A 28 -6.67 5.66 -10.37
C MET A 28 -6.13 6.47 -11.55
N ASP A 29 -6.47 7.76 -11.64
CA ASP A 29 -5.97 8.68 -12.66
C ASP A 29 -4.80 9.53 -12.17
N GLU A 30 -4.50 9.48 -10.87
CA GLU A 30 -3.36 10.18 -10.28
C GLU A 30 -2.05 9.65 -10.83
N SER A 31 -1.15 10.59 -11.12
CA SER A 31 0.20 10.29 -11.57
C SER A 31 1.14 10.20 -10.38
N LEU A 32 2.00 9.18 -10.37
CA LEU A 32 3.11 9.10 -9.45
C LEU A 32 4.27 9.92 -10.03
N PRO A 33 4.65 11.04 -9.37
CA PRO A 33 5.84 11.77 -9.77
C PRO A 33 7.07 10.85 -9.70
N ILE A 34 8.13 11.18 -10.46
CA ILE A 34 9.36 10.37 -10.61
C ILE A 34 9.17 9.15 -11.54
N LEU A 35 8.20 8.28 -11.31
CA LEU A 35 7.99 7.07 -12.14
C LEU A 35 7.35 7.35 -13.51
N ASN A 36 6.75 8.53 -13.66
CA ASN A 36 6.02 8.95 -14.87
C ASN A 36 4.98 7.90 -15.31
N CYS A 37 4.17 7.45 -14.36
CA CYS A 37 3.09 6.48 -14.56
C CYS A 37 1.91 6.77 -13.63
N LYS A 38 0.77 6.10 -13.84
CA LYS A 38 -0.40 6.24 -12.98
C LYS A 38 -0.28 5.39 -11.70
N TRP A 39 -1.12 5.70 -10.71
CA TRP A 39 -1.29 4.94 -9.47
C TRP A 39 -1.60 3.45 -9.68
N ASN A 40 -2.27 3.11 -10.78
CA ASN A 40 -2.66 1.75 -11.17
C ASN A 40 -1.67 1.05 -12.12
N ASP A 41 -0.56 1.70 -12.48
CA ASP A 41 0.57 1.12 -13.25
C ASP A 41 1.67 0.50 -12.34
N VAL A 42 1.46 0.54 -11.02
CA VAL A 42 2.41 0.00 -10.03
C VAL A 42 1.82 -1.17 -9.25
N VAL A 43 2.71 -2.06 -8.80
CA VAL A 43 2.43 -2.96 -7.69
C VAL A 43 2.80 -2.23 -6.39
N GLN A 44 1.88 -2.28 -5.42
CA GLN A 44 2.01 -1.54 -4.16
C GLN A 44 2.35 -2.52 -3.03
N PHE A 45 3.47 -2.26 -2.36
CA PHE A 45 3.90 -3.00 -1.18
C PHE A 45 3.80 -2.13 0.07
N SER A 46 3.63 -2.77 1.22
CA SER A 46 3.77 -2.13 2.53
C SER A 46 5.22 -2.24 2.96
N ALA A 47 5.82 -1.16 3.47
CA ALA A 47 7.14 -1.20 4.10
C ALA A 47 7.09 -1.73 5.55
N LEU A 48 5.89 -2.09 6.04
CA LEU A 48 5.67 -2.76 7.31
C LEU A 48 5.03 -4.14 7.06
N ASP A 49 5.49 -5.16 7.77
CA ASP A 49 4.88 -6.50 7.75
C ASP A 49 3.37 -6.41 8.10
N PRO A 50 2.46 -6.84 7.20
CA PRO A 50 1.03 -6.81 7.45
C PRO A 50 0.57 -7.57 8.70
N ARG A 51 1.34 -8.53 9.21
CA ARG A 51 1.05 -9.22 10.47
C ARG A 51 1.09 -8.24 11.66
N ILE A 52 2.11 -7.38 11.70
CA ILE A 52 2.25 -6.33 12.73
C ILE A 52 1.07 -5.36 12.67
N ILE A 53 0.64 -4.98 11.46
CA ILE A 53 -0.52 -4.11 11.24
C ILE A 53 -1.79 -4.76 11.81
N VAL A 54 -2.04 -6.03 11.48
CA VAL A 54 -3.23 -6.76 11.92
C VAL A 54 -3.24 -6.96 13.43
N GLU A 55 -2.11 -7.33 14.03
CA GLU A 55 -1.97 -7.48 15.48
C GLU A 55 -2.27 -6.18 16.23
N GLU A 56 -1.79 -5.05 15.72
CA GLU A 56 -2.05 -3.74 16.33
C GLU A 56 -3.49 -3.29 16.10
N LEU A 57 -4.03 -3.45 14.88
CA LEU A 57 -5.39 -3.02 14.53
C LEU A 57 -6.47 -3.75 15.35
N LYS A 58 -6.26 -5.02 15.70
CA LYS A 58 -7.18 -5.81 16.57
C LYS A 58 -7.44 -5.15 17.94
N LYS A 59 -6.53 -4.28 18.41
CA LYS A 59 -6.70 -3.52 19.66
C LYS A 59 -7.74 -2.40 19.54
N TYR A 60 -8.04 -1.94 18.33
CA TYR A 60 -8.97 -0.84 18.04
C TYR A 60 -10.25 -1.31 17.35
N GLN A 61 -10.17 -2.38 16.57
CA GLN A 61 -11.30 -3.05 15.91
C GLN A 61 -11.39 -4.49 16.40
N THR A 62 -12.14 -4.72 17.49
CA THR A 62 -12.21 -6.03 18.16
C THR A 62 -12.95 -7.10 17.36
N ASP A 63 -13.78 -6.70 16.41
CA ASP A 63 -14.55 -7.56 15.51
C ASP A 63 -13.88 -7.75 14.12
N LEU A 64 -12.59 -7.42 14.00
CA LEU A 64 -11.84 -7.51 12.76
C LEU A 64 -11.82 -8.95 12.20
N VAL A 65 -12.37 -9.12 10.99
CA VAL A 65 -12.32 -10.38 10.23
C VAL A 65 -11.26 -10.30 9.13
N ILE A 66 -10.30 -11.21 9.16
CA ILE A 66 -9.25 -11.34 8.14
C ILE A 66 -9.63 -12.42 7.13
N ASN A 67 -10.02 -12.00 5.94
CA ASN A 67 -10.41 -12.92 4.86
C ASN A 67 -9.20 -13.45 4.06
N ARG A 68 -8.09 -12.69 4.00
CA ARG A 68 -6.87 -13.10 3.31
C ARG A 68 -5.82 -13.46 4.35
N ARG A 69 -5.49 -14.75 4.42
CA ARG A 69 -4.54 -15.27 5.41
C ARG A 69 -3.12 -15.37 4.88
N GLU A 70 -2.91 -15.35 3.57
CA GLU A 70 -1.58 -15.50 2.98
C GLU A 70 -1.11 -14.20 2.32
N ILE A 71 0.16 -13.87 2.56
CA ILE A 71 0.86 -12.74 1.95
C ILE A 71 2.25 -13.17 1.47
N TYR A 72 2.77 -12.48 0.46
CA TYR A 72 4.16 -12.62 0.04
C TYR A 72 5.05 -11.76 0.91
N ARG A 73 6.14 -12.36 1.42
CA ARG A 73 7.27 -11.62 1.95
C ARG A 73 8.20 -11.30 0.79
N VAL A 74 8.42 -10.01 0.55
CA VAL A 74 9.20 -9.53 -0.59
C VAL A 74 10.51 -8.94 -0.08
N PRO A 75 11.67 -9.59 -0.32
CA PRO A 75 12.95 -9.01 0.04
C PRO A 75 13.20 -7.73 -0.75
N ILE A 76 13.63 -6.65 -0.10
CA ILE A 76 13.87 -5.38 -0.80
C ILE A 76 14.99 -5.50 -1.87
N SER A 77 15.93 -6.42 -1.68
CA SER A 77 16.98 -6.76 -2.64
C SER A 77 16.44 -7.36 -3.95
N GLU A 78 15.20 -7.85 -3.97
CA GLU A 78 14.52 -8.30 -5.19
C GLU A 78 13.89 -7.14 -5.98
N ILE A 79 13.88 -5.93 -5.41
CA ILE A 79 13.31 -4.73 -6.04
C ILE A 79 14.41 -3.74 -6.40
N ILE A 80 15.28 -3.39 -5.45
CA ILE A 80 16.35 -2.40 -5.66
C ILE A 80 17.31 -2.86 -6.76
N GLY A 81 17.57 -1.99 -7.73
CA GLY A 81 18.43 -2.27 -8.88
C GLY A 81 17.81 -3.18 -9.96
N LYS A 82 16.68 -3.82 -9.69
CA LYS A 82 15.95 -4.67 -10.65
C LYS A 82 14.72 -3.99 -11.24
N ASN A 83 14.09 -3.07 -10.49
CA ASN A 83 12.85 -2.40 -10.90
C ASN A 83 12.92 -0.88 -10.68
N GLU A 84 12.20 -0.12 -11.51
CA GLU A 84 11.88 1.28 -11.21
C GLU A 84 10.88 1.34 -10.05
N ALA A 85 11.31 1.90 -8.92
CA ALA A 85 10.51 1.95 -7.70
C ALA A 85 10.68 3.27 -6.95
N ILE A 86 9.65 3.64 -6.20
CA ILE A 86 9.65 4.79 -5.29
C ILE A 86 9.16 4.38 -3.91
N ILE A 87 9.64 5.10 -2.90
CA ILE A 87 9.04 5.19 -1.59
C ILE A 87 7.92 6.22 -1.67
N PHE A 88 6.74 5.89 -1.14
CA PHE A 88 5.60 6.79 -1.01
C PHE A 88 5.21 6.92 0.46
N ASP A 89 5.30 8.15 0.96
CA ASP A 89 4.91 8.54 2.31
C ASP A 89 3.81 9.59 2.22
N ARG A 90 2.62 9.25 2.70
CA ARG A 90 1.48 10.14 2.66
C ARG A 90 1.66 11.30 3.65
N ASP A 91 1.55 12.53 3.17
CA ASP A 91 1.55 13.73 4.01
C ASP A 91 0.29 13.75 4.89
N THR A 92 0.51 13.81 6.20
CA THR A 92 -0.53 13.69 7.24
C THR A 92 -1.32 14.98 7.42
N THR A 93 -0.85 16.10 6.87
CA THR A 93 -1.53 17.41 6.88
C THR A 93 -2.57 17.56 5.77
N ARG A 94 -2.63 16.58 4.84
CA ARG A 94 -3.53 16.58 3.69
C ARG A 94 -4.99 16.53 4.16
N LYS A 95 -5.87 17.26 3.47
CA LYS A 95 -7.32 17.17 3.70
C LYS A 95 -7.84 15.78 3.33
N LYS A 96 -8.86 15.32 4.07
CA LYS A 96 -9.58 14.08 3.74
C LYS A 96 -10.13 14.17 2.31
N GLY A 97 -9.95 13.11 1.53
CA GLY A 97 -10.42 13.05 0.14
C GLY A 97 -9.48 13.67 -0.89
N SER A 98 -8.32 14.22 -0.50
CA SER A 98 -7.33 14.67 -1.48
C SER A 98 -6.61 13.47 -2.10
N PHE A 99 -6.83 13.16 -3.37
CA PHE A 99 -6.17 12.02 -4.04
C PHE A 99 -4.82 12.36 -4.66
N GLY A 100 -4.60 13.63 -5.02
CA GLY A 100 -3.34 14.13 -5.56
C GLY A 100 -2.09 13.65 -4.81
N ILE A 101 -1.05 13.32 -5.59
CA ILE A 101 0.27 12.93 -5.08
C ILE A 101 1.23 14.11 -5.20
N LEU A 102 1.78 14.58 -4.08
CA LEU A 102 2.71 15.70 -4.05
C LEU A 102 4.15 15.23 -4.27
N PRO A 103 5.01 16.05 -4.91
CA PRO A 103 6.39 15.67 -5.17
C PRO A 103 7.20 15.28 -3.93
N HIS A 104 6.91 15.87 -2.76
CA HIS A 104 7.62 15.54 -1.52
C HIS A 104 7.14 14.25 -0.84
N GLU A 105 5.98 13.72 -1.26
CA GLU A 105 5.44 12.44 -0.78
C GLU A 105 6.15 11.24 -1.44
N VAL A 106 6.99 11.48 -2.45
CA VAL A 106 7.66 10.44 -3.22
C VAL A 106 9.18 10.61 -3.27
N LYS A 107 9.90 9.50 -3.18
CA LYS A 107 11.36 9.46 -3.32
C LYS A 107 11.76 8.23 -4.13
N VAL A 108 12.80 8.33 -4.97
CA VAL A 108 13.39 7.15 -5.64
C VAL A 108 13.75 6.12 -4.57
N LEU A 109 13.42 4.85 -4.76
CA LEU A 109 13.84 3.79 -3.84
C LEU A 109 15.34 3.51 -4.01
N SER A 110 16.11 3.54 -2.91
CA SER A 110 17.51 3.11 -2.88
C SER A 110 17.87 2.47 -1.53
N GLU A 111 19.02 1.79 -1.46
CA GLU A 111 19.50 1.21 -0.20
C GLU A 111 19.79 2.29 0.86
N GLU A 112 20.18 3.49 0.43
CA GLU A 112 20.55 4.59 1.31
C GLU A 112 19.33 5.26 1.97
N ASN A 113 18.16 5.20 1.34
CA ASN A 113 16.97 5.92 1.79
C ASN A 113 15.81 5.03 2.24
N TYR A 114 15.91 3.72 2.03
CA TYR A 114 14.92 2.78 2.50
C TYR A 114 15.27 2.23 3.88
N ASN A 115 14.30 2.31 4.79
CA ASN A 115 14.35 1.62 6.07
C ASN A 115 13.02 0.89 6.27
N GLU A 116 13.09 -0.41 6.51
CA GLU A 116 11.90 -1.20 6.79
C GLU A 116 11.29 -0.77 8.13
N LEU A 117 9.97 -0.60 8.15
CA LEU A 117 9.25 -0.27 9.37
C LEU A 117 9.16 -1.51 10.25
N THR A 118 9.45 -1.35 11.53
CA THR A 118 9.37 -2.42 12.54
C THR A 118 8.20 -2.25 13.50
N SER A 119 7.49 -1.13 13.41
CA SER A 119 6.30 -0.84 14.20
C SER A 119 5.31 0.03 13.43
N VAL A 120 4.05 0.00 13.86
CA VAL A 120 2.99 0.81 13.25
C VAL A 120 3.25 2.31 13.52
N PRO A 121 3.22 3.19 12.51
CA PRO A 121 3.38 4.63 12.70
C PRO A 121 2.35 5.22 13.66
N LYS A 122 2.75 6.28 14.39
CA LYS A 122 1.88 6.94 15.36
C LYS A 122 0.61 7.49 14.71
N GLU A 123 0.74 8.03 13.51
CA GLU A 123 -0.33 8.64 12.72
C GLU A 123 -1.35 7.58 12.27
N THR A 124 -0.89 6.36 11.96
CA THR A 124 -1.76 5.20 11.71
C THR A 124 -2.57 4.85 12.96
N ILE A 125 -1.93 4.81 14.13
CA ILE A 125 -2.59 4.54 15.41
C ILE A 125 -3.61 5.64 15.76
N GLU A 126 -3.25 6.91 15.57
CA GLU A 126 -4.13 8.06 15.79
C GLU A 126 -5.34 8.02 14.85
N TYR A 127 -5.14 7.62 13.60
CA TYR A 127 -6.23 7.38 12.67
C TYR A 127 -7.19 6.30 13.17
N TRP A 128 -6.69 5.15 13.64
CA TRP A 128 -7.53 4.07 14.15
C TRP A 128 -8.29 4.46 15.43
N LYS A 129 -7.65 5.17 16.36
CA LYS A 129 -8.32 5.73 17.54
C LYS A 129 -9.47 6.65 17.15
N ARG A 130 -9.21 7.57 16.21
CA ARG A 130 -10.24 8.48 15.71
C ARG A 130 -11.40 7.74 15.05
N VAL A 131 -11.14 6.72 14.23
CA VAL A 131 -12.19 5.90 13.61
C VAL A 131 -12.99 5.11 14.65
N ARG A 132 -12.35 4.60 15.70
CA ARG A 132 -13.03 3.93 16.81
C ARG A 132 -13.98 4.89 17.55
N ASP A 133 -13.52 6.11 17.81
CA ASP A 133 -14.22 7.07 18.67
C ASP A 133 -15.30 7.86 17.90
N GLU A 134 -15.06 8.19 16.63
CA GLU A 134 -15.95 9.02 15.79
C GLU A 134 -16.74 8.20 14.75
N GLY A 135 -16.41 6.92 14.59
CA GLY A 135 -16.91 6.07 13.51
C GLY A 135 -16.17 6.26 12.18
N GLY A 136 -16.44 5.35 11.25
CA GLY A 136 -15.83 5.32 9.93
C GLY A 136 -15.34 3.93 9.53
N LYS A 137 -14.56 3.86 8.45
CA LYS A 137 -13.97 2.61 7.96
C LYS A 137 -12.55 2.48 8.49
N PHE A 138 -12.24 1.39 9.17
CA PHE A 138 -10.85 1.04 9.46
C PHE A 138 -10.11 0.71 8.16
N LEU A 139 -9.06 1.46 7.88
CA LEU A 139 -8.11 1.18 6.81
C LEU A 139 -6.92 0.42 7.39
N PHE A 140 -6.37 -0.53 6.64
CA PHE A 140 -5.20 -1.30 7.08
C PHE A 140 -3.90 -0.49 6.96
N PHE A 141 -3.76 0.32 5.92
CA PHE A 141 -2.51 1.02 5.59
C PHE A 141 -2.59 2.56 5.64
N PRO A 142 -3.32 3.21 6.57
CA PRO A 142 -3.34 4.66 6.62
C PRO A 142 -1.97 5.16 7.12
N PHE A 143 -1.31 6.04 6.36
CA PHE A 143 -0.02 6.63 6.72
C PHE A 143 1.13 5.62 6.92
N ILE A 144 0.97 4.40 6.41
CA ILE A 144 2.07 3.43 6.34
C ILE A 144 2.87 3.72 5.07
N THR A 145 4.18 3.74 5.18
CA THR A 145 5.08 3.87 4.04
C THR A 145 4.82 2.76 3.03
N HIS A 146 4.68 3.13 1.77
CA HIS A 146 4.47 2.19 0.68
C HIS A 146 5.66 2.18 -0.28
N ILE A 147 5.98 1.00 -0.82
CA ILE A 147 6.90 0.88 -1.95
C ILE A 147 6.07 0.67 -3.20
N MET A 148 6.16 1.61 -4.14
CA MET A 148 5.45 1.57 -5.42
C MET A 148 6.44 1.12 -6.48
N VAL A 149 6.20 -0.05 -7.06
CA VAL A 149 7.10 -0.64 -8.07
C VAL A 149 6.39 -0.67 -9.42
N LYS A 150 7.00 -0.05 -10.42
CA LYS A 150 6.43 0.03 -11.78
C LYS A 150 6.54 -1.33 -12.49
N GLY A 151 5.43 -1.76 -13.09
CA GLY A 151 5.37 -3.00 -13.85
C GLY A 151 5.21 -4.26 -12.99
N LYS A 152 5.55 -5.40 -13.58
CA LYS A 152 5.28 -6.74 -13.03
C LYS A 152 6.41 -7.23 -12.13
N ILE A 153 6.03 -7.96 -11.08
CA ILE A 153 6.98 -8.57 -10.13
C ILE A 153 6.83 -10.07 -10.20
N ASP A 154 7.92 -10.78 -10.51
CA ASP A 154 7.97 -12.22 -10.41
C ASP A 154 8.00 -12.64 -8.93
N THR A 155 7.02 -13.45 -8.52
CA THR A 155 6.88 -13.92 -7.14
C THR A 155 7.10 -15.42 -7.02
N THR A 156 7.62 -16.08 -8.06
CA THR A 156 7.78 -17.55 -8.11
C THR A 156 8.59 -18.10 -6.93
N ASN A 157 9.59 -17.35 -6.46
CA ASN A 157 10.49 -17.78 -5.38
C ASN A 157 10.28 -17.00 -4.07
N PHE A 158 9.19 -16.24 -3.93
CA PHE A 158 8.95 -15.47 -2.72
C PHE A 158 8.32 -16.33 -1.64
N GLU A 159 8.74 -16.10 -0.40
CA GLU A 159 8.15 -16.74 0.77
C GLU A 159 6.69 -16.30 0.91
N ILE A 160 5.80 -17.27 1.16
CA ILE A 160 4.41 -17.00 1.57
C ILE A 160 4.33 -17.18 3.08
N VAL A 161 3.77 -16.19 3.77
CA VAL A 161 3.56 -16.22 5.22
C VAL A 161 2.08 -16.04 5.56
N GLU A 162 1.68 -16.63 6.69
CA GLU A 162 0.31 -16.53 7.21
C GLU A 162 0.10 -15.35 8.18
N ILE A 163 -1.08 -14.73 8.13
CA ILE A 163 -1.58 -13.64 9.00
C ILE A 163 -2.54 -14.17 10.08
#